data_AF-A0A511ZJE9-F1
#
_entry.id   AF-A0A511ZJE9-F1
#
_cell.length_a   1.000
_cell.length_b   1.000
_cell.length_c   1.000
_cell.angle_alpha   90.00
_cell.angle_beta   90.00
_cell.angle_gamma   90.00
#
_symmetry.space_group_name_H-M   'P 1'
#
loop_
_entity.id
_entity.type
_entity.pdbx_description
1 polymer ?
#
loop_
_entity_poly.entity_id
_entity_poly.type
_entity_poly.pdbx_seq_one_letter_code
_entity_poly.pdbx_strand_id
1 'polypeptide(L)' 'MYLPATNLAENSFCPQDILRILNNEEAAISNTKLSYHLKEMRNANILNLEREGKRYFYSVNHDTLNDMIDWVRSIQQN' A
#
# COMPACT_ATOMS: atom_id res chain seq x y z
N MET A 1 -18.52 -1.38 -6.84
CA MET A 1 -17.23 -0.76 -6.50
C MET A 1 -17.40 0.74 -6.70
N TYR A 2 -17.38 1.54 -5.64
CA TYR A 2 -17.49 3.00 -5.76
C TYR A 2 -16.07 3.54 -5.92
N LEU A 3 -15.68 3.82 -7.15
CA LEU A 3 -14.44 4.55 -7.47
C LEU A 3 -14.75 6.05 -7.33
N PRO A 4 -14.11 6.79 -6.42
CA PRO A 4 -14.22 8.24 -6.43
C PRO A 4 -13.68 8.77 -7.76
N ALA A 5 -14.37 9.77 -8.32
CA ALA A 5 -14.08 10.38 -9.60
C ALA A 5 -12.90 11.38 -9.52
N THR A 6 -11.82 11.00 -8.84
CA THR A 6 -10.64 11.84 -8.64
C THR A 6 -9.41 11.14 -9.23
N ASN A 7 -8.62 11.90 -9.98
CA ASN A 7 -7.37 11.47 -10.64
C ASN A 7 -6.29 10.91 -9.68
N LEU A 8 -6.51 10.98 -8.36
CA LEU A 8 -5.61 10.42 -7.33
C LEU A 8 -5.81 8.91 -7.13
N ALA A 9 -6.91 8.35 -7.64
CA ALA A 9 -7.26 6.94 -7.51
C ALA A 9 -6.59 6.02 -8.54
N GLU A 10 -5.84 6.55 -9.51
CA GLU A 10 -5.03 5.71 -10.41
C GLU A 10 -3.91 5.08 -9.57
N ASN A 11 -4.12 3.82 -9.17
CA ASN A 11 -3.17 2.98 -8.41
C ASN A 11 -3.13 3.20 -6.88
N SER A 12 -4.17 3.77 -6.28
CA SER A 12 -4.32 3.84 -4.81
C SER A 12 -5.53 3.05 -4.31
N PHE A 13 -5.40 2.44 -3.12
CA PHE A 13 -6.41 1.57 -2.53
C PHE A 13 -6.81 2.04 -1.14
N CYS A 14 -8.10 1.97 -0.82
CA CYS A 14 -8.54 2.17 0.56
C CYS A 14 -8.32 0.90 1.41
N PRO A 15 -8.27 0.99 2.74
CA PRO A 15 -8.11 -0.18 3.61
C PRO A 15 -9.12 -1.30 3.33
N GLN A 16 -10.36 -0.95 2.97
CA GLN A 16 -11.40 -1.92 2.66
C GLN A 16 -11.11 -2.69 1.36
N ASP A 17 -10.53 -2.03 0.35
CA ASP A 17 -10.12 -2.70 -0.88
C ASP A 17 -8.97 -3.67 -0.61
N ILE A 18 -7.96 -3.23 0.14
CA ILE A 18 -6.81 -4.07 0.50
C ILE A 18 -7.26 -5.29 1.29
N LEU A 19 -8.12 -5.11 2.30
CA LEU A 19 -8.66 -6.21 3.10
C LEU A 19 -9.42 -7.23 2.24
N ARG A 20 -10.23 -6.74 1.30
CA ARG A 20 -10.99 -7.60 0.39
C ARG A 20 -10.07 -8.40 -0.53
N ILE A 21 -9.02 -7.78 -1.07
CA ILE A 21 -8.03 -8.44 -1.93
C ILE A 21 -7.32 -9.55 -1.15
N LEU A 22 -6.76 -9.23 0.03
CA LEU A 22 -6.03 -10.20 0.85
C LEU A 22 -6.89 -11.39 1.28
N ASN A 23 -8.15 -11.15 1.66
CA ASN A 23 -9.06 -12.24 2.02
C ASN A 23 -9.42 -13.12 0.81
N ASN A 24 -9.45 -12.58 -0.41
CA ASN A 24 -9.65 -13.37 -1.63
C ASN A 24 -8.42 -14.21 -2.00
N GLU A 25 -7.22 -13.80 -1.58
CA GLU A 25 -5.95 -14.53 -1.77
C GLU A 25 -5.66 -15.52 -0.63
N GLU A 26 -6.67 -15.87 0.17
CA GLU A 26 -6.56 -16.74 1.34
C GLU A 26 -5.60 -16.23 2.44
N ALA A 27 -5.09 -15.00 2.31
CA ALA A 27 -4.34 -14.29 3.33
C ALA A 27 -5.31 -13.70 4.37
N ALA A 28 -5.92 -14.58 5.17
CA ALA A 28 -6.91 -14.21 6.17
C ALA A 28 -6.31 -13.27 7.24
N ILE A 29 -6.60 -11.97 7.10
CA ILE A 29 -6.13 -10.92 8.00
C ILE A 29 -7.30 -10.15 8.61
N SER A 30 -7.19 -9.82 9.90
CA SER A 30 -8.20 -8.97 10.54
C SER A 30 -7.98 -7.50 10.17
N ASN A 31 -9.05 -6.69 10.19
CA ASN A 31 -8.96 -5.26 9.92
C ASN A 31 -7.99 -4.52 10.89
N THR A 32 -7.95 -4.93 12.16
CA THR A 32 -7.00 -4.38 13.15
C THR A 32 -5.55 -4.68 12.78
N LYS A 33 -5.26 -5.92 12.36
CA LYS A 33 -3.91 -6.30 11.90
C LYS A 33 -3.54 -5.57 10.63
N LEU A 34 -4.46 -5.47 9.67
CA LEU A 34 -4.23 -4.70 8.44
C LEU A 34 -3.89 -3.24 8.76
N SER A 35 -4.67 -2.59 9.63
CA SER A 35 -4.43 -1.20 10.03
C SER A 35 -3.06 -1.00 10.68
N TYR A 36 -2.64 -1.98 11.51
CA TYR A 36 -1.30 -1.99 12.08
C TYR A 36 -0.22 -2.07 10.98
N HIS A 37 -0.30 -3.03 10.06
CA HIS A 37 0.69 -3.18 8.99
C HIS A 37 0.73 -1.98 8.04
N LEU A 38 -0.43 -1.39 7.68
CA LEU A 38 -0.47 -0.17 6.86
C LEU A 38 0.23 1.01 7.55
N LYS A 39 0.08 1.14 8.87
CA LYS A 39 0.80 2.15 9.65
C LYS A 39 2.31 1.89 9.64
N GLU A 40 2.74 0.66 9.89
CA GLU A 40 4.17 0.31 9.92
C GLU A 40 4.82 0.50 8.54
N MET A 41 4.17 0.08 7.45
CA MET A 41 4.66 0.28 6.08
C MET A 41 4.73 1.76 5.70
N ARG A 42 3.77 2.58 6.16
CA ARG A 42 3.83 4.05 5.99
C ARG A 42 5.00 4.64 6.77
N ASN A 43 5.22 4.22 8.01
CA ASN A 43 6.34 4.69 8.83
C ASN A 43 7.69 4.32 8.23
N ALA A 44 7.76 3.17 7.55
CA ALA A 44 8.92 2.72 6.78
C ALA A 44 9.07 3.39 5.40
N ASN A 45 8.20 4.36 5.06
CA ASN A 45 8.16 5.04 3.77
C ASN A 45 7.91 4.12 2.56
N ILE A 46 7.40 2.90 2.77
CA ILE A 46 7.05 1.94 1.70
C ILE A 46 5.72 2.33 1.04
N LEU A 47 4.80 2.91 1.81
CA LEU A 47 3.50 3.36 1.33
C LEU A 47 3.33 4.86 1.53
N ASN A 48 2.77 5.50 0.50
CA ASN A 48 2.21 6.84 0.58
C ASN A 48 0.78 6.76 1.15
N LEU A 49 0.34 7.84 1.81
CA LEU A 49 -1.00 7.96 2.35
C LEU A 49 -1.61 9.29 1.94
N GLU A 50 -2.69 9.22 1.18
CA GLU A 50 -3.50 10.36 0.79
C GLU A 50 -4.87 10.32 1.48
N ARG A 51 -5.46 11.50 1.66
CA ARG A 51 -6.77 11.64 2.30
C ARG A 51 -7.71 12.44 1.41
N GLU A 52 -8.82 11.83 1.02
CA GLU A 52 -9.91 12.50 0.33
C GLU A 52 -11.15 12.52 1.22
N GLY A 53 -11.46 13.70 1.78
CA GLY A 53 -12.54 13.86 2.76
C GLY A 53 -12.33 13.02 4.02
N LYS A 54 -13.14 11.97 4.17
CA LYS A 54 -13.06 11.01 5.30
C LYS A 54 -12.37 9.69 4.94
N ARG A 55 -11.95 9.52 3.69
CA ARG A 55 -11.35 8.29 3.19
C ARG A 55 -9.83 8.43 3.12
N TYR A 56 -9.16 7.32 3.39
CA TYR A 56 -7.72 7.17 3.28
C TYR A 56 -7.41 6.26 2.10
N PHE A 57 -6.41 6.64 1.31
CA PHE A 57 -5.94 5.91 0.14
C PHE A 57 -4.44 5.68 0.26
N TYR A 58 -4.03 4.43 0.08
CA TYR A 58 -2.64 4.01 0.15
C TYR A 58 -2.15 3.71 -1.26
N SER A 59 -0.97 4.20 -1.60
CA SER A 59 -0.24 3.86 -2.84
C SER A 59 1.19 3.46 -2.50
N VAL A 60 1.83 2.73 -3.40
CA VAL A 60 3.23 2.34 -3.22
C VAL A 60 4.13 3.56 -3.38
N ASN A 61 5.13 3.70 -2.50
CA ASN A 61 6.21 4.63 -2.71
C ASN A 61 7.24 4.00 -3.67
N HIS A 62 7.16 4.37 -4.95
CA HIS A 62 8.03 3.84 -5.99
C HIS A 62 9.49 4.20 -5.79
N ASP A 63 9.81 5.36 -5.21
CA ASP A 63 11.20 5.77 -4.97
C ASP A 63 11.85 4.82 -3.97
N THR A 64 11.21 4.61 -2.82
CA THR A 64 11.71 3.69 -1.79
C THR A 64 11.78 2.25 -2.30
N LEU A 65 10.81 1.80 -3.11
CA LEU A 65 10.86 0.46 -3.69
C LEU A 65 11.97 0.30 -4.73
N ASN A 66 12.22 1.31 -5.55
CA ASN A 66 13.32 1.31 -6.52
C ASN A 66 14.68 1.28 -5.82
N ASP A 67 14.86 2.09 -4.76
CA ASP A 67 16.06 2.06 -3.93
C ASP A 67 16.33 0.67 -3.34
N MET A 68 15.28 -0.01 -2.85
CA MET A 68 15.38 -1.38 -2.36
C MET A 68 15.76 -2.38 -3.47
N ILE A 69 15.14 -2.26 -4.66
CA ILE A 69 15.43 -3.13 -5.81
C ILE A 69 16.88 -2.95 -6.27
N ASP A 70 17.34 -1.70 -6.37
CA ASP A 70 18.70 -1.40 -6.80
C ASP A 70 19.73 -1.88 -5.76
N TRP A 71 19.41 -1.77 -4.47
CA TRP A 71 20.19 -2.40 -3.42
C TRP A 71 20.28 -3.92 -3.58
N VAL A 72 19.15 -4.63 -3.79
CA VAL A 72 19.15 -6.08 -4.03
C VAL A 72 19.99 -6.45 -5.25
N ARG A 73 19.88 -5.71 -6.36
CA ARG A 73 20.66 -5.92 -7.58
C ARG A 73 22.16 -5.74 -7.33
N SER A 74 22.54 -4.76 -6.50
CA SER A 74 23.94 -4.52 -6.15
C SER A 74 24.58 -5.70 -5.39
N ILE A 75 23.77 -6.46 -4.64
CA ILE A 75 24.23 -7.65 -3.91
C ILE A 75 24.41 -8.84 -4.86
N GLN A 76 23.51 -9.02 -5.83
CA GLN A 76 23.55 -10.14 -6.78
C GLN A 76 24.71 -10.08 -7.78
N GLN A 77 25.33 -8.91 -7.94
CA GLN A 77 26.46 -8.69 -8.86
C GLN A 77 27.84 -8.80 -8.17
N ASN A 78 27.86 -9.04 -6.86
CA ASN A 78 29.06 -9.34 -6.07
C ASN A 78 29.13 -10.84 -5.74
#